data_AF-A0AAD4MJX5-F1
#
_entry.id   AF-A0AAD4MJX5-F1
#
_cell.length_a   1.000
_cell.length_b   1.000
_cell.length_c   1.000
_cell.angle_alpha   90.00
_cell.angle_beta   90.00
_cell.angle_gamma   90.00
#
_symmetry.space_group_name_H-M   'P 1'
#
loop_
_entity.id
_entity.type
_entity.pdbx_description
1 polymer ?
#
loop_
_entity_poly.entity_id
_entity_poly.type
_entity_poly.pdbx_seq_one_letter_code
_entity_poly.pdbx_strand_id
1 'polypeptide(L)'
;MGLKFAMYEDAGNLTCAGYPGSQGSFEIDTKTFADWNIDYLKLDGCWMDIDQMPDGYAEFGRLLNTTGRPIVYSCSWPAYLTFMNMSDQINYTQIGEHCNLWRNFDDVQLHNNWTSLISIIDWYTENQDRMAQVHGPGKWNDPDMVG
;
A
#
# COMPACT_ATOMS: atom_id res chain seq x y z
N MET A 1 -11.57 25.07 -5.06
CA MET A 1 -10.26 24.82 -4.40
C MET A 1 -9.53 23.76 -5.23
N GLY A 2 -8.24 23.91 -5.52
CA GLY A 2 -7.46 23.00 -6.39
C GLY A 2 -6.76 21.87 -5.63
N LEU A 3 -7.39 21.34 -4.59
CA LEU A 3 -6.85 20.26 -3.75
C LEU A 3 -7.41 18.89 -4.17
N LYS A 4 -6.77 17.82 -3.70
CA LYS A 4 -7.13 16.43 -3.94
C LYS A 4 -7.59 15.75 -2.66
N PHE A 5 -8.52 14.79 -2.76
CA PHE A 5 -9.09 14.08 -1.62
C PHE A 5 -8.51 12.67 -1.49
N ALA A 6 -7.99 12.33 -0.31
CA ALA A 6 -7.42 11.01 -0.03
C ALA A 6 -8.34 10.20 0.90
N MET A 7 -8.40 8.90 0.67
CA MET A 7 -9.12 7.92 1.49
C MET A 7 -8.17 6.82 1.98
N TYR A 8 -8.53 6.18 3.07
CA TYR A 8 -7.88 5.00 3.64
C TYR A 8 -8.88 3.86 3.66
N GLU A 9 -8.41 2.64 3.38
CA GLU A 9 -9.17 1.41 3.58
C GLU A 9 -8.23 0.23 3.89
N ASP A 10 -8.76 -0.94 4.22
CA ASP A 10 -8.00 -2.17 4.45
C ASP A 10 -8.48 -3.33 3.56
N ALA A 11 -7.55 -4.12 3.02
CA ALA A 11 -7.84 -5.29 2.19
C ALA A 11 -8.43 -6.48 2.97
N GLY A 12 -8.20 -6.54 4.29
CA GLY A 12 -8.71 -7.59 5.16
C GLY A 12 -10.15 -7.37 5.64
N ASN A 13 -10.61 -8.21 6.57
CA ASN A 13 -11.95 -8.11 7.14
C ASN A 13 -12.17 -6.87 8.01
N LEU A 14 -11.09 -6.34 8.60
CA LEU A 14 -11.11 -5.18 9.47
C LEU A 14 -9.92 -4.29 9.13
N THR A 15 -10.02 -3.01 9.44
CA THR A 15 -8.84 -2.14 9.48
C THR A 15 -7.97 -2.49 10.69
N CYS A 16 -6.72 -2.02 10.71
CA CYS A 16 -5.84 -2.18 11.87
C CYS A 16 -6.46 -1.60 13.17
N ALA A 17 -7.35 -0.60 13.06
CA ALA A 17 -8.07 0.00 14.19
C ALA A 17 -9.42 -0.68 14.49
N GLY A 18 -9.79 -1.75 13.79
CA GLY A 18 -11.00 -2.54 14.05
C GLY A 18 -12.28 -2.03 13.38
N TYR A 19 -12.18 -1.13 12.41
CA TYR A 19 -13.32 -0.72 11.57
C TYR A 19 -13.55 -1.75 10.45
N PRO A 20 -14.71 -1.74 9.75
CA PRO A 20 -14.94 -2.63 8.61
C PRO A 20 -13.84 -2.47 7.55
N GLY A 21 -13.27 -3.57 7.07
CA GLY A 21 -12.38 -3.61 5.92
C GLY A 21 -13.11 -4.10 4.66
N SER A 22 -12.40 -4.15 3.54
CA SER A 22 -12.98 -4.39 2.22
C SER A 22 -13.04 -5.86 1.79
N GLN A 23 -12.56 -6.81 2.58
CA GLN A 23 -12.56 -8.23 2.18
C GLN A 23 -13.96 -8.71 1.78
N GLY A 24 -14.08 -9.23 0.54
CA GLY A 24 -15.35 -9.66 -0.05
C GLY A 24 -16.24 -8.52 -0.59
N SER A 25 -15.83 -7.26 -0.48
CA SER A 25 -16.57 -6.07 -0.92
C SER A 25 -15.79 -5.17 -1.90
N PHE A 26 -14.63 -5.60 -2.41
CA PHE A 26 -13.74 -4.79 -3.27
C PHE A 26 -14.47 -4.11 -4.45
N GLU A 27 -15.39 -4.81 -5.12
CA GLU A 27 -16.14 -4.22 -6.23
C GLU A 27 -17.07 -3.07 -5.81
N ILE A 28 -17.68 -3.18 -4.62
CA ILE A 28 -18.59 -2.17 -4.09
C ILE A 28 -17.78 -0.97 -3.63
N ASP A 29 -16.69 -1.22 -2.90
CA ASP A 29 -15.87 -0.16 -2.30
C ASP A 29 -15.16 0.66 -3.36
N THR A 30 -14.54 0.01 -4.36
CA THR A 30 -13.89 0.72 -5.47
C THR A 30 -14.85 1.62 -6.26
N LYS A 31 -16.08 1.16 -6.53
CA LYS A 31 -17.12 1.98 -7.16
C LYS A 31 -17.53 3.15 -6.26
N THR A 32 -17.76 2.88 -4.98
CA THR A 32 -18.11 3.91 -3.99
C THR A 32 -17.05 5.00 -3.91
N PHE A 33 -15.78 4.63 -3.89
CA PHE A 33 -14.65 5.54 -3.86
C PHE A 33 -14.56 6.41 -5.12
N ALA A 34 -14.82 5.82 -6.29
CA ALA A 34 -14.89 6.57 -7.53
C ALA A 34 -16.07 7.56 -7.55
N ASP A 35 -17.24 7.14 -7.08
CA ASP A 35 -18.45 7.97 -6.99
C ASP A 35 -18.27 9.14 -6.02
N TRP A 36 -17.54 8.94 -4.92
CA TRP A 36 -17.15 9.99 -3.97
C TRP A 36 -16.07 10.92 -4.50
N ASN A 37 -15.55 10.66 -5.70
CA ASN A 37 -14.51 11.43 -6.34
C ASN A 37 -13.21 11.51 -5.53
N ILE A 38 -12.76 10.41 -4.91
CA ILE A 38 -11.44 10.38 -4.27
C ILE A 38 -10.33 10.47 -5.32
N ASP A 39 -9.17 11.00 -4.96
CA ASP A 39 -7.99 11.13 -5.83
C ASP A 39 -6.85 10.18 -5.41
N TYR A 40 -6.90 9.66 -4.19
CA TYR A 40 -5.85 8.83 -3.59
C TYR A 40 -6.48 7.81 -2.64
N LEU A 41 -6.01 6.56 -2.68
CA LEU A 41 -6.38 5.51 -1.74
C LEU A 41 -5.11 4.86 -1.16
N LYS A 42 -4.99 4.84 0.17
CA LYS A 42 -4.12 3.90 0.89
C LYS A 42 -4.93 2.65 1.22
N LEU A 43 -4.45 1.48 0.78
CA LEU A 43 -5.00 0.19 1.16
C LEU A 43 -4.01 -0.53 2.07
N ASP A 44 -4.43 -0.74 3.33
CA ASP A 44 -3.71 -1.55 4.30
C ASP A 44 -4.06 -3.03 4.19
N GLY A 45 -3.43 -3.89 4.99
CA GLY A 45 -3.58 -5.34 4.91
C GLY A 45 -3.77 -6.03 6.26
N CYS A 46 -4.23 -5.31 7.29
CA CYS A 46 -4.49 -5.93 8.57
C CYS A 46 -5.63 -6.95 8.42
N TRP A 47 -5.56 -8.07 9.14
CA TRP A 47 -6.59 -9.11 9.11
C TRP A 47 -6.85 -9.76 7.73
N MET A 48 -5.93 -9.59 6.77
CA MET A 48 -5.91 -10.33 5.52
C MET A 48 -4.98 -11.55 5.63
N ASP A 49 -5.34 -12.67 4.99
CA ASP A 49 -4.44 -13.81 4.86
C ASP A 49 -3.26 -13.46 3.95
N ILE A 50 -2.03 -13.81 4.37
CA ILE A 50 -0.81 -13.44 3.65
C ILE A 50 -0.77 -14.05 2.25
N ASP A 51 -1.28 -15.28 2.11
CA ASP A 51 -1.33 -15.99 0.84
C ASP A 51 -2.29 -15.32 -0.16
N GLN A 52 -3.23 -14.50 0.34
CA GLN A 52 -4.20 -13.78 -0.48
C GLN A 52 -3.73 -12.38 -0.87
N MET A 53 -2.72 -11.81 -0.21
CA MET A 53 -2.30 -10.43 -0.47
C MET A 53 -1.86 -10.17 -1.92
N PRO A 54 -1.05 -11.02 -2.60
CA PRO A 54 -0.62 -10.76 -3.97
C PRO A 54 -1.82 -10.58 -4.92
N ASP A 55 -2.78 -11.50 -4.83
CA ASP A 55 -3.95 -11.49 -5.70
C ASP A 55 -4.96 -10.42 -5.29
N GLY A 56 -5.19 -10.22 -3.98
CA GLY A 56 -6.16 -9.25 -3.50
C GLY A 56 -5.75 -7.80 -3.78
N TYR A 57 -4.47 -7.44 -3.60
CA TYR A 57 -4.00 -6.10 -3.95
C TYR A 57 -4.03 -5.85 -5.47
N ALA A 58 -3.71 -6.87 -6.28
CA ALA A 58 -3.81 -6.79 -7.73
C ALA A 58 -5.28 -6.69 -8.21
N GLU A 59 -6.18 -7.44 -7.60
CA GLU A 59 -7.64 -7.38 -7.81
C GLU A 59 -8.17 -5.98 -7.52
N PHE A 60 -7.84 -5.43 -6.35
CA PHE A 60 -8.26 -4.10 -5.95
C PHE A 60 -7.77 -3.02 -6.92
N GLY A 61 -6.49 -3.07 -7.32
CA GLY A 61 -5.92 -2.16 -8.31
C GLY A 61 -6.59 -2.26 -9.69
N ARG A 62 -6.89 -3.48 -10.15
CA ARG A 62 -7.67 -3.71 -11.38
C ARG A 62 -9.07 -3.09 -11.28
N LEU A 63 -9.76 -3.33 -10.17
CA LEU A 63 -11.11 -2.81 -9.94
C LEU A 63 -11.15 -1.29 -9.90
N LEU A 64 -10.19 -0.63 -9.23
CA LEU A 64 -10.03 0.83 -9.29
C LEU A 64 -9.93 1.33 -10.73
N ASN A 65 -9.11 0.69 -11.57
CA ASN A 65 -8.97 1.08 -12.98
C ASN A 65 -10.27 0.91 -13.77
N THR A 66 -11.08 -0.13 -13.48
CA THR A 66 -12.37 -0.33 -14.17
C THR A 66 -13.40 0.77 -13.90
N THR A 67 -13.25 1.53 -12.81
CA THR A 67 -14.13 2.68 -12.52
C THR A 67 -13.96 3.83 -13.51
N GLY A 68 -12.84 3.86 -14.25
CA GLY A 68 -12.48 4.93 -15.18
C GLY A 68 -12.01 6.23 -14.51
N ARG A 69 -11.98 6.28 -13.17
CA ARG A 69 -11.47 7.43 -12.43
C ARG A 69 -9.98 7.23 -12.09
N PRO A 70 -9.10 8.18 -12.43
CA PRO A 70 -7.71 8.14 -11.98
C PRO A 70 -7.62 8.34 -10.46
N ILE A 71 -7.25 7.28 -9.74
CA ILE A 71 -7.03 7.28 -8.28
C ILE A 71 -5.61 6.79 -8.05
N VAL A 72 -4.80 7.57 -7.32
CA VAL A 72 -3.46 7.14 -6.91
C VAL A 72 -3.61 6.01 -5.89
N TYR A 73 -3.00 4.87 -6.15
CA TYR A 73 -3.15 3.68 -5.33
C TYR A 73 -1.86 3.36 -4.56
N SER A 74 -1.94 3.46 -3.22
CA SER A 74 -0.87 3.23 -2.27
C SER A 74 -1.08 1.90 -1.56
N CYS A 75 -0.13 0.98 -1.72
CA CYS A 75 -0.26 -0.41 -1.26
C CYS A 75 0.64 -0.70 -0.07
N SER A 76 0.08 -1.22 1.04
CA SER A 76 0.89 -1.67 2.18
C SER A 76 1.40 -3.11 2.08
N TRP A 77 0.98 -3.88 1.06
CA TRP A 77 1.30 -5.30 0.90
C TRP A 77 2.75 -5.71 1.24
N PRO A 78 3.81 -5.05 0.70
CA PRO A 78 5.18 -5.50 0.95
C PRO A 78 5.59 -5.37 2.44
N ALA A 79 5.08 -4.34 3.14
CA ALA A 79 5.37 -4.13 4.56
C ALA A 79 4.92 -5.32 5.42
N TYR A 80 3.75 -5.92 5.12
CA TYR A 80 3.26 -7.10 5.85
C TYR A 80 4.14 -8.34 5.62
N LEU A 81 4.60 -8.56 4.39
CA LEU A 81 5.55 -9.65 4.09
C LEU A 81 6.88 -9.42 4.81
N THR A 82 7.37 -8.18 4.84
CA THR A 82 8.60 -7.85 5.58
C THR A 82 8.45 -8.08 7.07
N PHE A 83 7.34 -7.63 7.67
CA PHE A 83 7.05 -7.82 9.09
C PHE A 83 7.03 -9.31 9.50
N MET A 84 6.62 -10.20 8.59
CA MET A 84 6.61 -11.65 8.81
C MET A 84 7.93 -12.36 8.46
N ASN A 85 9.00 -11.62 8.17
CA ASN A 85 10.29 -12.15 7.69
C ASN A 85 10.16 -12.96 6.38
N MET A 86 9.26 -12.54 5.50
CA MET A 86 8.96 -13.15 4.20
C MET A 86 9.35 -12.24 3.03
N SER A 87 10.31 -11.32 3.24
CA SER A 87 10.72 -10.34 2.23
C SER A 87 11.17 -10.98 0.91
N ASP A 88 11.71 -12.20 0.93
CA ASP A 88 12.11 -12.96 -0.28
C ASP A 88 10.93 -13.34 -1.19
N GLN A 89 9.70 -13.30 -0.67
CA GLN A 89 8.48 -13.60 -1.42
C GLN A 89 7.87 -12.35 -2.08
N ILE A 90 8.40 -11.16 -1.79
CA ILE A 90 7.89 -9.91 -2.37
C ILE A 90 8.17 -9.87 -3.87
N ASN A 91 7.10 -9.85 -4.66
CA ASN A 91 7.15 -9.67 -6.11
C ASN A 91 6.98 -8.19 -6.48
N TYR A 92 8.09 -7.46 -6.49
CA TYR A 92 8.14 -6.03 -6.83
C TYR A 92 7.63 -5.71 -8.24
N THR A 93 7.76 -6.63 -9.19
CA THR A 93 7.23 -6.44 -10.55
C THR A 93 5.71 -6.35 -10.53
N GLN A 94 5.04 -7.30 -9.86
CA GLN A 94 3.59 -7.32 -9.72
C GLN A 94 3.08 -6.09 -8.94
N ILE A 95 3.79 -5.69 -7.88
CA ILE A 95 3.47 -4.46 -7.13
C ILE A 95 3.53 -3.25 -8.06
N GLY A 96 4.60 -3.09 -8.83
CA GLY A 96 4.73 -1.98 -9.77
C GLY A 96 3.76 -2.02 -10.95
N GLU A 97 3.13 -3.15 -11.26
CA GLU A 97 2.07 -3.26 -12.28
C GLU A 97 0.72 -2.78 -11.76
N HIS A 98 0.47 -2.94 -10.45
CA HIS A 98 -0.84 -2.70 -9.86
C HIS A 98 -0.90 -1.49 -8.92
N CYS A 99 0.22 -1.01 -8.38
CA CYS A 99 0.30 0.05 -7.39
C CYS A 99 1.09 1.27 -7.89
N ASN A 100 0.73 2.46 -7.44
CA ASN A 100 1.50 3.68 -7.74
C ASN A 100 2.65 3.92 -6.76
N LEU A 101 2.46 3.52 -5.51
CA LEU A 101 3.46 3.55 -4.47
C LEU A 101 3.19 2.43 -3.48
N TRP A 102 4.22 2.01 -2.74
CA TRP A 102 4.08 0.93 -1.79
C TRP A 102 4.99 1.08 -0.58
N ARG A 103 4.41 0.82 0.60
CA ARG A 103 5.14 0.78 1.87
C ARG A 103 5.93 -0.53 1.94
N ASN A 104 7.23 -0.44 2.24
CA ASN A 104 8.12 -1.61 2.25
C ASN A 104 8.45 -2.14 3.65
N PHE A 105 8.41 -1.26 4.64
CA PHE A 105 8.95 -1.50 5.97
C PHE A 105 8.06 -0.88 7.05
N ASP A 106 8.48 -1.04 8.30
CA ASP A 106 7.80 -0.57 9.52
C ASP A 106 7.36 0.90 9.46
N ASP A 107 6.33 1.21 10.24
CA ASP A 107 5.82 2.57 10.40
C ASP A 107 6.84 3.48 11.08
N VAL A 108 6.98 4.70 10.55
CA VAL A 108 7.70 5.80 11.19
C VAL A 108 7.03 6.10 12.53
N GLN A 109 7.80 5.96 13.59
CA GLN A 109 7.32 6.26 14.94
C GLN A 109 7.38 7.77 15.20
N LEU A 110 6.29 8.32 15.77
CA LEU A 110 6.17 9.74 16.09
C LEU A 110 7.15 10.18 17.21
N HIS A 111 7.32 11.50 17.36
CA HIS A 111 8.08 12.17 18.43
C HIS A 111 9.61 12.08 18.35
N ASN A 112 10.21 12.44 17.19
CA ASN A 112 11.66 12.50 17.00
C ASN A 112 12.38 11.17 17.31
N ASN A 113 11.75 10.06 16.96
CA ASN A 113 12.37 8.75 17.13
C ASN A 113 13.41 8.51 16.03
N TRP A 114 14.59 9.11 16.21
CA TRP A 114 15.74 8.93 15.32
C TRP A 114 16.10 7.46 15.10
N THR A 115 15.84 6.59 16.08
CA THR A 115 16.07 5.15 15.93
C THR A 115 15.14 4.55 14.87
N SER A 116 13.86 4.93 14.84
CA SER A 116 12.91 4.49 13.81
C SER A 116 13.30 4.99 12.41
N LEU A 117 13.71 6.26 12.31
CA LEU A 117 14.19 6.80 11.04
C LEU A 117 15.45 6.09 10.53
N ILE A 118 16.42 5.86 11.41
CA ILE A 118 17.66 5.16 11.06
C ILE A 118 17.37 3.71 10.66
N SER A 119 16.48 3.00 11.37
CA SER A 119 16.15 1.61 11.00
C SER A 119 15.50 1.51 9.62
N ILE A 120 14.67 2.49 9.25
CA ILE A 120 14.09 2.55 7.90
C ILE A 120 15.18 2.81 6.86
N ILE A 121 16.08 3.77 7.11
CA ILE A 121 17.19 4.09 6.20
C ILE A 121 18.11 2.87 6.01
N ASP A 122 18.48 2.20 7.09
CA ASP A 122 19.34 1.02 7.06
C ASP A 122 18.67 -0.11 6.26
N TRP A 123 17.40 -0.41 6.54
CA TRP A 123 16.66 -1.44 5.81
C TRP A 123 16.56 -1.13 4.31
N TYR A 124 16.27 0.13 3.95
CA TYR A 124 16.23 0.55 2.54
C TYR A 124 17.58 0.42 1.87
N THR A 125 18.66 0.74 2.57
CA THR A 125 20.04 0.64 2.07
C THR A 125 20.41 -0.81 1.77
N GLU A 126 20.00 -1.75 2.64
CA GLU A 126 20.26 -3.17 2.48
C GLU A 126 19.42 -3.82 1.36
N ASN A 127 18.23 -3.28 1.08
CA ASN A 127 17.26 -3.89 0.16
C ASN A 127 17.12 -3.13 -1.19
N GLN A 128 17.86 -2.04 -1.39
CA GLN A 128 17.70 -1.14 -2.53
C GLN A 128 17.79 -1.82 -3.90
N ASP A 129 18.67 -2.82 -4.06
CA ASP A 129 18.91 -3.45 -5.36
C ASP A 129 17.68 -4.16 -5.93
N ARG A 130 16.80 -4.68 -5.06
CA ARG A 130 15.54 -5.34 -5.46
C ARG A 130 14.47 -4.32 -5.83
N MET A 131 14.40 -3.24 -5.06
CA MET A 131 13.39 -2.18 -5.20
C MET A 131 13.69 -1.21 -6.34
N ALA A 132 14.97 -0.92 -6.60
CA ALA A 132 15.41 0.03 -7.61
C ALA A 132 15.05 -0.40 -9.04
N GLN A 133 14.91 -1.71 -9.28
CA GLN A 133 14.60 -2.26 -10.60
C GLN A 133 13.19 -1.91 -11.09
N VAL A 134 12.25 -1.68 -10.17
CA VAL A 134 10.84 -1.41 -10.50
C VAL A 134 10.44 0.05 -10.22
N HIS A 135 11.33 0.81 -9.59
CA HIS A 135 11.11 2.20 -9.25
C HIS A 135 11.12 3.09 -10.49
N GLY A 136 10.18 4.03 -10.59
CA GLY A 136 10.12 4.97 -11.71
C GLY A 136 8.86 5.83 -11.71
N PRO A 137 8.64 6.64 -12.78
CA PRO A 137 7.46 7.48 -12.88
C PRO A 137 6.15 6.70 -12.70
N GLY A 138 5.41 7.04 -11.65
CA GLY A 138 4.16 6.38 -11.28
C GLY A 138 4.30 5.09 -10.49
N LYS A 139 5.52 4.75 -10.03
CA LYS A 139 5.88 3.54 -9.27
C LYS A 139 6.95 3.87 -8.21
N TRP A 140 6.53 4.15 -6.98
CA TRP A 140 7.42 4.70 -5.95
C TRP A 140 7.56 3.78 -4.73
N ASN A 141 8.79 3.65 -4.22
CA ASN A 141 8.98 3.05 -2.90
C ASN A 141 8.61 4.09 -1.85
N ASP A 142 7.81 3.71 -0.86
CA ASP A 142 7.31 4.60 0.19
C ASP A 142 7.95 4.26 1.55
N PRO A 143 8.94 5.05 2.02
CA PRO A 143 9.58 4.87 3.34
C PRO A 143 8.75 5.42 4.50
N ASP A 144 7.45 5.66 4.27
CA ASP A 144 6.49 6.26 5.19
C ASP A 144 6.59 7.78 5.34
N MET A 145 5.67 8.35 6.12
CA MET A 145 5.49 9.78 6.33
C MET A 145 6.72 10.50 6.90
N VAL A 146 6.82 11.80 6.59
CA VAL A 146 7.75 12.70 7.27
C VAL A 146 7.30 12.91 8.72
N GLY A 147 8.21 12.64 9.67
CA GLY A 147 7.98 12.77 11.12
C GLY A 147 8.35 14.11 11.72
#